data_AF-A0A1A8WCB2-F1
#
_entry.id   AF-A0A1A8WCB2-F1
#
_cell.length_a   1.000
_cell.length_b   1.000
_cell.length_c   1.000
_cell.angle_alpha   90.00
_cell.angle_beta   90.00
_cell.angle_gamma   90.00
#
_symmetry.space_group_name_H-M   'P 1'
#
loop_
_entity.id
_entity.type
_entity.pdbx_description
1 polymer ?
#
loop_
_entity_poly.entity_id
_entity_poly.type
_entity_poly.pdbx_seq_one_letter_code
_entity_poly.pdbx_strand_id
1 'polypeptide(L)'
;MAGYGVSECTLGKGDLPAKDFDDEWKKTTNFLKFSDPVNLGTKIDDMKNWINDFDLQILKIYDANSLGDFGDKQDKRCRDLNYYINYVLHNIPKITKDTENATEIKNRFTNFVQEKFDAWEKFNTPPKFNCKRVFKEYTNKMDLIKSLDDYCENRNAFKKKLMEYNKITCCKYAKHINEMKRSFRDYISWGQMTKEDNDFHIGHNCTLKNFGKTFPNVTCNNNNMSEIESDELLIPYGPGYLYGSQQHMSPGIHTEDSLSSSPTKIALTSVSTLLGACLSGLYLYRHSFVGSMLRNFQNKNHISPEDTYDDVNGMFSESPTHYLNTPEGNDRFYIAYDPIHN
;
A
#
# COMPACT_ATOMS: atom_id res chain seq x y z
N MET A 1 2.13 -33.42 22.57
CA MET A 1 1.39 -32.26 22.04
C MET A 1 2.29 -31.04 22.21
N ALA A 2 2.97 -30.61 21.15
CA ALA A 2 3.80 -29.40 21.18
C ALA A 2 2.87 -28.20 21.03
N GLY A 3 2.83 -27.36 22.07
CA GLY A 3 2.04 -26.13 22.07
C GLY A 3 2.53 -25.20 20.96
N TYR A 4 1.61 -24.78 20.11
CA TYR A 4 1.81 -23.73 19.13
C TYR A 4 2.12 -22.44 19.89
N GLY A 5 3.41 -22.11 20.04
CA GLY A 5 3.84 -20.87 20.66
C GLY A 5 3.43 -19.69 19.78
N VAL A 6 2.28 -19.08 20.07
CA VAL A 6 1.95 -17.75 19.55
C VAL A 6 3.08 -16.85 20.04
N SER A 7 3.91 -16.32 19.13
CA SER A 7 4.95 -15.39 19.53
C SER A 7 4.31 -14.24 20.28
N GLU A 8 4.70 -14.03 21.54
CA GLU A 8 4.04 -13.13 22.50
C GLU A 8 3.91 -11.67 21.97
N CYS A 9 4.67 -11.31 20.94
CA CYS A 9 4.76 -9.97 20.38
C CYS A 9 4.02 -9.79 19.03
N THR A 10 3.07 -10.66 18.70
CA THR A 10 2.28 -10.54 17.47
C THR A 10 1.22 -9.44 17.57
N LEU A 11 1.21 -8.52 16.60
CA LEU A 11 0.17 -7.50 16.47
C LEU A 11 -1.15 -8.17 16.09
N GLY A 12 -2.22 -7.83 16.82
CA GLY A 12 -3.58 -8.30 16.60
C GLY A 12 -4.58 -7.16 16.41
N LYS A 13 -5.85 -7.51 16.28
CA LYS A 13 -6.95 -6.54 16.22
C LYS A 13 -6.98 -5.69 17.49
N GLY A 14 -7.17 -4.38 17.35
CA GLY A 14 -7.18 -3.43 18.47
C GLY A 14 -5.79 -2.93 18.87
N ASP A 15 -4.70 -3.49 18.34
CA ASP A 15 -3.35 -2.99 18.59
C ASP A 15 -3.02 -1.75 17.75
N LEU A 16 -3.52 -1.69 16.52
CA LEU A 16 -3.24 -0.63 15.55
C LEU A 16 -4.54 0.11 15.19
N PRO A 17 -4.97 1.13 15.98
CA PRO A 17 -6.25 1.79 15.76
C PRO A 17 -6.39 2.49 14.40
N ALA A 18 -5.30 3.00 13.82
CA ALA A 18 -5.35 3.59 12.48
C ALA A 18 -5.68 2.52 11.42
N LYS A 19 -5.06 1.34 11.54
CA LYS A 19 -5.30 0.20 10.66
C LYS A 19 -6.72 -0.34 10.84
N ASP A 20 -7.16 -0.51 12.08
CA ASP A 20 -8.51 -1.00 12.37
C ASP A 20 -9.58 -0.06 11.77
N PHE A 21 -9.39 1.26 11.90
CA PHE A 21 -10.26 2.26 11.26
C PHE A 21 -10.22 2.17 9.73
N ASP A 22 -9.02 2.14 9.12
CA ASP A 22 -8.88 2.09 7.66
C ASP A 22 -9.52 0.81 7.08
N ASP A 23 -9.36 -0.33 7.74
CA ASP A 23 -9.95 -1.60 7.29
C ASP A 23 -11.48 -1.52 7.32
N GLU A 24 -12.05 -0.95 8.39
CA GLU A 24 -13.49 -0.78 8.52
C GLU A 24 -14.05 0.28 7.54
N TRP A 25 -13.34 1.39 7.36
CA TRP A 25 -13.68 2.43 6.40
C TRP A 25 -13.68 1.88 4.98
N LYS A 26 -12.61 1.19 4.55
CA LYS A 26 -12.51 0.58 3.21
C LYS A 26 -13.57 -0.47 2.96
N LYS A 27 -13.91 -1.26 3.98
CA LYS A 27 -15.00 -2.24 3.91
C LYS A 27 -16.35 -1.54 3.72
N THR A 28 -16.62 -0.50 4.52
CA THR A 28 -17.90 0.25 4.50
C THR A 28 -18.11 1.00 3.18
N THR A 29 -17.04 1.61 2.66
CA THR A 29 -17.06 2.35 1.39
C THR A 29 -16.89 1.46 0.16
N ASN A 30 -16.65 0.15 0.35
CA ASN A 30 -16.32 -0.78 -0.72
C ASN A 30 -15.14 -0.31 -1.57
N PHE A 31 -14.14 0.30 -0.91
CA PHE A 31 -13.06 1.01 -1.57
C PHE A 31 -12.19 0.11 -2.46
N LEU A 32 -12.10 -1.19 -2.12
CA LEU A 32 -11.34 -2.16 -2.92
C LEU A 32 -11.88 -2.27 -4.36
N LYS A 33 -13.19 -2.11 -4.58
CA LYS A 33 -13.75 -2.06 -5.94
C LYS A 33 -13.21 -0.92 -6.80
N PHE A 34 -12.69 0.13 -6.16
CA PHE A 34 -12.06 1.26 -6.84
C PHE A 34 -10.54 1.12 -6.88
N SER A 35 -9.90 0.77 -5.76
CA SER A 35 -8.43 0.67 -5.71
C SER A 35 -7.89 -0.52 -6.49
N ASP A 36 -8.60 -1.63 -6.59
CA ASP A 36 -8.14 -2.81 -7.33
C ASP A 36 -7.98 -2.51 -8.83
N PRO A 37 -8.95 -1.87 -9.52
CA PRO A 37 -8.75 -1.40 -10.89
C PRO A 37 -7.57 -0.44 -11.05
N VAL A 38 -7.35 0.48 -10.11
CA VAL A 38 -6.16 1.37 -10.14
C VAL A 38 -4.87 0.56 -10.10
N ASN A 39 -4.78 -0.39 -9.18
CA ASN A 39 -3.58 -1.21 -8.98
C ASN A 39 -3.32 -2.19 -10.14
N LEU A 40 -4.38 -2.67 -10.79
CA LEU A 40 -4.30 -3.62 -11.91
C LEU A 40 -4.21 -2.93 -13.28
N GLY A 41 -4.42 -1.61 -13.34
CA GLY A 41 -4.51 -0.87 -14.60
C GLY A 41 -5.75 -1.26 -15.43
N THR A 42 -6.82 -1.70 -14.76
CA THR A 42 -8.08 -2.09 -15.41
C THR A 42 -9.13 -1.00 -15.26
N LYS A 43 -10.24 -1.15 -15.99
CA LYS A 43 -11.38 -0.24 -15.89
C LYS A 43 -12.40 -0.73 -14.87
N ILE A 44 -13.11 0.18 -14.22
CA ILE A 44 -14.28 -0.13 -13.40
C ILE A 44 -15.51 -0.30 -14.30
N ASP A 45 -16.47 -1.14 -13.91
CA ASP A 45 -17.58 -1.46 -14.78
C ASP A 45 -18.64 -0.36 -14.93
N ASP A 46 -18.93 0.34 -13.83
CA ASP A 46 -19.87 1.46 -13.74
C ASP A 46 -19.32 2.46 -12.71
N MET A 47 -18.54 3.44 -13.20
CA MET A 47 -17.94 4.45 -12.34
C MET A 47 -19.01 5.34 -11.73
N LYS A 48 -20.02 5.74 -12.51
CA LYS A 48 -21.07 6.64 -12.03
C LYS A 48 -21.80 6.05 -10.83
N ASN A 49 -22.15 4.77 -10.88
CA ASN A 49 -22.81 4.08 -9.79
C ASN A 49 -21.88 3.92 -8.58
N TRP A 50 -20.60 3.57 -8.80
CA TRP A 50 -19.65 3.50 -7.69
C TRP A 50 -19.48 4.85 -6.97
N ILE A 51 -19.42 5.96 -7.72
CA ILE A 51 -19.36 7.32 -7.13
C ILE A 51 -20.65 7.66 -6.37
N ASN A 52 -21.83 7.30 -6.88
CA ASN A 52 -23.09 7.45 -6.13
C ASN A 52 -23.04 6.73 -4.78
N ASP A 53 -22.61 5.48 -4.79
CA ASP A 53 -22.51 4.69 -3.58
C ASP A 53 -21.47 5.28 -2.63
N PHE A 54 -20.33 5.73 -3.15
CA PHE A 54 -19.27 6.34 -2.37
C PHE A 54 -19.73 7.65 -1.70
N ASP A 55 -20.44 8.52 -2.42
CA ASP A 55 -21.04 9.74 -1.89
C ASP A 55 -21.94 9.42 -0.67
N LEU A 56 -22.82 8.43 -0.81
CA LEU A 56 -23.71 7.99 0.27
C LEU A 56 -22.93 7.47 1.49
N GLN A 57 -21.82 6.76 1.27
CA GLN A 57 -20.99 6.27 2.38
C GLN A 57 -20.24 7.40 3.09
N ILE A 58 -19.79 8.43 2.36
CA ILE A 58 -19.23 9.65 2.98
C ILE A 58 -20.27 10.27 3.92
N LEU A 59 -21.51 10.43 3.47
CA LEU A 59 -22.58 10.98 4.31
C LEU A 59 -22.83 10.12 5.56
N LYS A 60 -22.92 8.79 5.40
CA LYS A 60 -23.16 7.89 6.53
C LYS A 60 -22.04 7.95 7.56
N ILE A 61 -20.79 7.94 7.11
CA ILE A 61 -19.62 7.90 7.99
C ILE A 61 -19.44 9.23 8.72
N TYR A 62 -19.52 10.35 8.01
CA TYR A 62 -19.12 11.66 8.53
C TYR A 62 -20.29 12.54 8.98
N ASP A 63 -21.47 12.41 8.38
CA ASP A 63 -22.66 13.16 8.81
C ASP A 63 -23.46 12.38 9.86
N ALA A 64 -23.57 11.05 9.70
CA ALA A 64 -24.35 10.18 10.58
C ALA A 64 -23.52 9.37 11.58
N ASN A 65 -22.19 9.55 11.61
CA ASN A 65 -21.26 8.85 12.52
C ASN A 65 -21.42 7.32 12.51
N SER A 66 -21.62 6.72 11.33
CA SER A 66 -21.84 5.26 11.23
C SER A 66 -20.65 4.41 11.69
N LEU A 67 -19.46 5.00 11.82
CA LEU A 67 -18.25 4.37 12.38
C LEU A 67 -17.95 4.82 13.82
N GLY A 68 -18.93 5.44 14.49
CA GLY A 68 -18.79 5.96 15.85
C GLY A 68 -18.24 7.39 15.92
N ASP A 69 -18.17 7.92 17.14
CA ASP A 69 -17.61 9.25 17.42
C ASP A 69 -16.09 9.24 17.23
N PHE A 70 -15.57 10.19 16.45
CA PHE A 70 -14.14 10.35 16.21
C PHE A 70 -13.40 10.99 17.39
N GLY A 71 -14.08 11.68 18.30
CA GLY A 71 -13.48 12.26 19.52
C GLY A 71 -12.23 13.09 19.24
N ASP A 72 -11.12 12.77 19.90
CA ASP A 72 -9.81 13.42 19.74
C ASP A 72 -9.10 13.13 18.41
N LYS A 73 -9.69 12.28 17.55
CA LYS A 73 -9.11 11.86 16.27
C LYS A 73 -9.70 12.57 15.06
N GLN A 74 -10.63 13.50 15.24
CA GLN A 74 -11.30 14.22 14.14
C GLN A 74 -10.33 14.78 13.11
N ASP A 75 -9.28 15.49 13.57
CA ASP A 75 -8.27 16.07 12.68
C ASP A 75 -7.58 15.01 11.83
N LYS A 76 -7.26 13.85 12.42
CA LYS A 76 -6.68 12.73 11.67
C LYS A 76 -7.68 12.17 10.66
N ARG A 77 -8.94 11.96 11.04
CA ARG A 77 -9.98 11.46 10.12
C ARG A 77 -10.24 12.42 8.97
N CYS A 78 -10.10 13.72 9.20
CA CYS A 78 -10.14 14.72 8.15
C CYS A 78 -8.95 14.60 7.17
N ARG A 79 -7.73 14.34 7.68
CA ARG A 79 -6.55 14.11 6.83
C ARG A 79 -6.67 12.81 6.04
N ASP A 80 -7.13 11.72 6.67
CA ASP A 80 -7.42 10.44 6.00
C ASP A 80 -8.44 10.63 4.87
N LEU A 81 -9.54 11.34 5.14
CA LEU A 81 -10.56 11.62 4.13
C LEU A 81 -9.99 12.45 2.97
N ASN A 82 -9.26 13.53 3.25
CA ASN A 82 -8.62 14.34 2.21
C ASN A 82 -7.69 13.50 1.31
N TYR A 83 -6.93 12.58 1.90
CA TYR A 83 -6.11 11.62 1.16
C TYR A 83 -6.96 10.77 0.21
N TYR A 84 -8.01 10.10 0.70
CA TYR A 84 -8.84 9.22 -0.12
C TYR A 84 -9.59 9.98 -1.22
N ILE A 85 -10.08 11.19 -0.93
CA ILE A 85 -10.73 12.05 -1.92
C ILE A 85 -9.76 12.48 -3.02
N ASN A 86 -8.54 12.90 -2.67
CA ASN A 86 -7.51 13.24 -3.66
C ASN A 86 -7.15 12.02 -4.52
N TYR A 87 -7.03 10.84 -3.91
CA TYR A 87 -6.79 9.56 -4.60
C TYR A 87 -7.90 9.26 -5.61
N VAL A 88 -9.17 9.35 -5.20
CA VAL A 88 -10.32 9.05 -6.05
C VAL A 88 -10.38 10.04 -7.22
N LEU A 89 -10.35 11.35 -6.95
CA LEU A 89 -10.41 12.40 -7.97
C LEU A 89 -9.31 12.29 -9.03
N HIS A 90 -8.12 11.86 -8.62
CA HIS A 90 -6.99 11.64 -9.52
C HIS A 90 -7.18 10.41 -10.41
N ASN A 91 -7.79 9.36 -9.89
CA ASN A 91 -7.89 8.07 -10.59
C ASN A 91 -9.19 7.87 -11.38
N ILE A 92 -10.26 8.63 -11.11
CA ILE A 92 -11.50 8.59 -11.92
C ILE A 92 -11.20 8.59 -13.43
N PRO A 93 -10.50 9.59 -14.01
CA PRO A 93 -10.27 9.63 -15.45
C PRO A 93 -9.41 8.47 -15.97
N LYS A 94 -8.64 7.79 -15.11
CA LYS A 94 -7.75 6.71 -15.50
C LYS A 94 -8.48 5.38 -15.61
N ILE A 95 -9.40 5.11 -14.69
CA ILE A 95 -10.06 3.80 -14.55
C ILE A 95 -11.52 3.80 -15.01
N THR A 96 -12.10 4.94 -15.36
CA THR A 96 -13.42 4.98 -16.01
C THR A 96 -13.35 4.37 -17.42
N LYS A 97 -14.38 3.61 -17.81
CA LYS A 97 -14.54 3.10 -19.18
C LYS A 97 -14.76 4.22 -20.18
N ASP A 98 -14.30 4.02 -21.40
CA ASP A 98 -14.43 5.03 -22.47
C ASP A 98 -15.90 5.27 -22.89
N THR A 99 -16.80 4.35 -22.54
CA THR A 99 -18.25 4.48 -22.72
C THR A 99 -18.90 5.44 -21.73
N GLU A 100 -18.21 5.83 -20.65
CA GLU A 100 -18.70 6.75 -19.63
C GLU A 100 -18.00 8.11 -19.73
N ASN A 101 -18.71 9.19 -19.41
CA ASN A 101 -18.14 10.53 -19.38
C ASN A 101 -17.34 10.76 -18.08
N ALA A 102 -16.07 10.37 -18.09
CA ALA A 102 -15.20 10.50 -16.91
C ALA A 102 -15.06 11.94 -16.41
N THR A 103 -15.08 12.92 -17.32
CA THR A 103 -15.01 14.36 -16.98
C THR A 103 -16.24 14.81 -16.21
N GLU A 104 -17.43 14.44 -16.69
CA GLU A 104 -18.69 14.75 -16.00
C GLU A 104 -18.75 14.09 -14.63
N ILE A 105 -18.38 12.81 -14.53
CA ILE A 105 -18.36 12.07 -13.26
C ILE A 105 -17.41 12.73 -12.26
N LYS A 106 -16.18 13.05 -12.69
CA LYS A 106 -15.19 13.74 -11.84
C LYS A 106 -15.69 15.11 -11.38
N ASN A 107 -16.29 15.90 -12.28
CA ASN A 107 -16.81 17.23 -11.94
C ASN A 107 -17.95 17.14 -10.93
N ARG A 108 -18.88 16.20 -11.12
CA ARG A 108 -19.97 15.98 -10.16
C ARG A 108 -19.44 15.62 -8.79
N PHE A 109 -18.49 14.68 -8.73
CA PHE A 109 -17.88 14.27 -7.47
C PHE A 109 -17.11 15.41 -6.80
N THR A 110 -16.38 16.21 -7.59
CA THR A 110 -15.68 17.41 -7.11
C THR A 110 -16.64 18.39 -6.45
N ASN A 111 -17.77 18.68 -7.09
CA ASN A 111 -18.78 19.60 -6.56
C ASN A 111 -19.40 19.06 -5.26
N PHE A 112 -19.78 17.79 -5.23
CA PHE A 112 -20.31 17.14 -4.02
C PHE A 112 -19.35 17.26 -2.83
N VAL A 113 -18.08 16.90 -3.05
CA VAL A 113 -17.03 16.99 -2.04
C VAL A 113 -16.84 18.44 -1.58
N GLN A 114 -16.76 19.40 -2.52
CA GLN A 114 -16.57 20.80 -2.17
C GLN A 114 -17.69 21.32 -1.28
N GLU A 115 -18.94 21.09 -1.68
CA GLU A 115 -20.13 21.49 -0.91
C GLU A 115 -20.14 20.85 0.50
N LYS A 116 -19.71 19.59 0.60
CA LYS A 116 -19.66 18.87 1.88
C LYS A 116 -18.63 19.43 2.83
N PHE A 117 -17.40 19.64 2.35
CA PHE A 117 -16.35 20.23 3.17
C PHE A 117 -16.66 21.68 3.55
N ASP A 118 -17.25 22.47 2.65
CA ASP A 118 -17.69 23.83 2.95
C ASP A 118 -18.78 23.83 4.04
N ALA A 119 -19.69 22.86 4.01
CA ALA A 119 -20.70 22.70 5.05
C ALA A 119 -20.08 22.33 6.41
N TRP A 120 -19.09 21.43 6.44
CA TRP A 120 -18.36 21.04 7.64
C TRP A 120 -17.58 22.21 8.25
N GLU A 121 -16.85 22.98 7.43
CA GLU A 121 -16.08 24.16 7.87
C GLU A 121 -16.99 25.31 8.33
N LYS A 122 -18.08 25.58 7.61
CA LYS A 122 -18.94 26.75 7.88
C LYS A 122 -19.95 26.53 9.01
N PHE A 123 -20.57 25.34 9.06
CA PHE A 123 -21.69 25.10 9.96
C PHE A 123 -21.33 24.21 11.15
N ASN A 124 -20.13 23.60 11.17
CA ASN A 124 -19.77 22.56 12.13
C ASN A 124 -20.89 21.51 12.23
N THR A 125 -21.40 21.03 11.10
CA THR A 125 -22.52 20.08 11.04
C THR A 125 -22.03 18.75 10.46
N PRO A 126 -21.99 17.64 11.22
CA PRO A 126 -22.51 17.51 12.59
C PRO A 126 -21.65 18.28 13.60
N PRO A 127 -22.24 18.76 14.71
CA PRO A 127 -21.48 19.38 15.78
C PRO A 127 -20.43 18.38 16.21
N LYS A 128 -19.14 18.72 15.98
CA LYS A 128 -17.93 17.90 16.16
C LYS A 128 -17.36 17.21 14.90
N PHE A 129 -17.65 17.65 13.68
CA PHE A 129 -16.76 17.32 12.55
C PHE A 129 -16.42 18.58 11.74
N ASN A 130 -15.36 19.26 12.17
CA ASN A 130 -14.77 20.37 11.43
C ASN A 130 -13.65 19.82 10.54
N CYS A 131 -13.88 19.75 9.24
CA CYS A 131 -12.91 19.23 8.29
C CYS A 131 -12.76 20.17 7.10
N LYS A 132 -11.54 20.66 6.91
CA LYS A 132 -11.18 21.55 5.79
C LYS A 132 -10.68 20.77 4.58
N ARG A 133 -11.13 21.18 3.39
CA ARG A 133 -10.67 20.58 2.14
C ARG A 133 -9.24 21.03 1.82
N VAL A 134 -8.36 20.08 1.55
CA VAL A 134 -6.98 20.30 1.11
C VAL A 134 -6.78 19.70 -0.27
N PHE A 135 -7.09 20.49 -1.29
CA PHE A 135 -6.88 20.08 -2.68
C PHE A 135 -5.39 19.95 -2.98
N LYS A 136 -4.95 18.76 -3.35
CA LYS A 136 -3.61 18.49 -3.85
C LYS A 136 -3.72 17.46 -4.97
N GLU A 137 -2.91 17.63 -6.02
CA GLU A 137 -2.77 16.58 -7.03
C GLU A 137 -2.16 15.34 -6.37
N TYR A 138 -2.83 14.20 -6.50
CA TYR A 138 -2.36 12.98 -5.88
C TYR A 138 -1.03 12.52 -6.47
N THR A 139 -0.11 12.15 -5.59
CA THR A 139 1.20 11.59 -5.92
C THR A 139 1.47 10.41 -5.00
N ASN A 140 2.34 9.48 -5.42
CA ASN A 140 2.75 8.34 -4.59
C ASN A 140 3.34 8.77 -3.23
N LYS A 141 3.85 10.00 -3.12
CA LYS A 141 4.32 10.58 -1.86
C LYS A 141 3.21 10.67 -0.81
N MET A 142 1.95 10.88 -1.22
CA MET A 142 0.82 10.97 -0.30
C MET A 142 0.58 9.68 0.48
N ASP A 143 0.85 8.51 -0.12
CA ASP A 143 0.74 7.21 0.56
C ASP A 143 1.72 7.12 1.72
N LEU A 144 2.92 7.66 1.51
CA LEU A 144 3.98 7.67 2.51
C LEU A 144 3.67 8.67 3.64
N ILE A 145 3.09 9.82 3.30
CA ILE A 145 2.60 10.80 4.29
C ILE A 145 1.50 10.18 5.15
N LYS A 146 0.51 9.51 4.52
CA LYS A 146 -0.55 8.81 5.24
C LYS A 146 0.02 7.69 6.12
N SER A 147 0.96 6.89 5.60
CA SER A 147 1.62 5.83 6.37
C SER A 147 2.33 6.37 7.62
N LEU A 148 2.94 7.55 7.54
CA LEU A 148 3.55 8.22 8.69
C LEU A 148 2.51 8.66 9.72
N ASP A 149 1.39 9.25 9.25
CA ASP A 149 0.29 9.69 10.11
C ASP A 149 -0.38 8.51 10.84
N ASP A 150 -0.61 7.40 10.14
CA ASP A 150 -1.17 6.17 10.70
C ASP A 150 -0.24 5.56 11.76
N TYR A 151 1.05 5.51 11.45
CA TYR A 151 2.07 5.10 12.41
C TYR A 151 2.05 5.97 13.68
N CYS A 152 1.95 7.29 13.55
CA CYS A 152 1.93 8.19 14.69
C CYS A 152 0.69 8.00 15.57
N GLU A 153 -0.49 7.76 14.99
CA GLU A 153 -1.68 7.38 15.79
C GLU A 153 -1.42 6.08 16.55
N ASN A 154 -0.92 5.05 15.86
CA ASN A 154 -0.67 3.73 16.47
C ASN A 154 0.37 3.82 17.61
N ARG A 155 1.48 4.52 17.37
CA ARG A 155 2.51 4.79 18.38
C ARG A 155 1.93 5.48 19.60
N ASN A 156 1.17 6.55 19.41
CA ASN A 156 0.58 7.29 20.52
C ASN A 156 -0.43 6.43 21.30
N ALA A 157 -1.19 5.57 20.61
CA ALA A 157 -2.10 4.62 21.24
C ALA A 157 -1.36 3.58 22.09
N PHE A 158 -0.23 3.05 21.60
CA PHE A 158 0.63 2.18 22.41
C PHE A 158 1.18 2.91 23.64
N LYS A 159 1.69 4.14 23.48
CA LYS A 159 2.17 4.96 24.61
C LYS A 159 1.09 5.14 25.67
N LYS A 160 -0.15 5.42 25.26
CA LYS A 160 -1.30 5.51 26.17
C LYS A 160 -1.57 4.19 26.91
N LYS A 161 -1.55 3.06 26.20
CA LYS A 161 -1.72 1.72 26.82
C LYS A 161 -0.57 1.36 27.77
N LEU A 162 0.62 1.92 27.56
CA LEU A 162 1.83 1.65 28.34
C LEU A 162 2.07 2.65 29.47
N MET A 163 1.12 3.55 29.75
CA MET A 163 1.12 4.31 31.00
C MET A 163 1.12 3.37 32.21
N GLU A 164 0.44 2.24 32.08
CA GLU A 164 0.61 1.07 32.95
C GLU A 164 1.44 0.03 32.20
N TYR A 165 2.61 -0.31 32.74
CA TYR A 165 3.55 -1.17 32.02
C TYR A 165 2.99 -2.57 31.81
N ASN A 166 3.04 -3.04 30.57
CA ASN A 166 2.76 -4.43 30.21
C ASN A 166 3.80 -4.93 29.22
N LYS A 167 4.50 -6.02 29.58
CA LYS A 167 5.60 -6.57 28.79
C LYS A 167 5.19 -6.99 27.37
N ILE A 168 4.02 -7.60 27.23
CA ILE A 168 3.48 -8.03 25.93
C ILE A 168 3.15 -6.82 25.06
N THR A 169 2.44 -5.83 25.61
CA THR A 169 2.13 -4.57 24.91
C THR A 169 3.41 -3.84 24.52
N CYS A 170 4.41 -3.79 25.39
CA CYS A 170 5.71 -3.19 25.09
C CYS A 170 6.39 -3.92 23.94
N CYS A 171 6.41 -5.25 23.96
CA CYS A 171 7.05 -6.02 22.89
C CYS A 171 6.38 -5.79 21.52
N LYS A 172 5.04 -5.76 21.49
CA LYS A 172 4.26 -5.40 20.29
C LYS A 172 4.58 -3.99 19.80
N TYR A 173 4.67 -3.04 20.74
CA TYR A 173 5.03 -1.66 20.45
C TYR A 173 6.44 -1.56 19.85
N ALA A 174 7.44 -2.15 20.50
CA ALA A 174 8.82 -2.17 20.01
C ALA A 174 8.93 -2.80 18.62
N LYS A 175 8.22 -3.91 18.37
CA LYS A 175 8.14 -4.53 17.05
C LYS A 175 7.58 -3.56 16.00
N HIS A 176 6.43 -2.93 16.29
CA HIS A 176 5.80 -1.99 15.36
C HIS A 176 6.69 -0.79 15.03
N ILE A 177 7.34 -0.20 16.04
CA ILE A 177 8.30 0.90 15.85
C ILE A 177 9.45 0.47 14.96
N ASN A 178 10.07 -0.68 15.24
CA ASN A 178 11.24 -1.15 14.50
C ASN A 178 10.91 -1.49 13.03
N GLU A 179 9.75 -2.08 12.77
CA GLU A 179 9.28 -2.35 11.41
C GLU A 179 9.06 -1.05 10.64
N MET A 180 8.35 -0.08 11.22
CA MET A 180 8.09 1.21 10.56
C MET A 180 9.36 2.04 10.38
N LYS A 181 10.26 2.02 11.38
CA LYS A 181 11.59 2.66 11.30
C LYS A 181 12.41 2.12 10.14
N ARG A 182 12.39 0.80 9.91
CA ARG A 182 13.07 0.16 8.79
C ARG A 182 12.46 0.60 7.46
N SER A 183 11.14 0.52 7.32
CA SER A 183 10.45 0.92 6.08
C SER A 183 10.73 2.37 5.70
N PHE A 184 10.62 3.31 6.64
CA PHE A 184 10.90 4.72 6.37
C PHE A 184 12.38 5.01 6.06
N ARG A 185 13.31 4.26 6.67
CA ARG A 185 14.72 4.33 6.31
C ARG A 185 14.95 3.85 4.88
N ASP A 186 14.29 2.77 4.47
CA ASP A 186 14.41 2.23 3.12
C ASP A 186 13.84 3.22 2.09
N TYR A 187 12.67 3.82 2.36
CA TYR A 187 12.10 4.85 1.49
C TYR A 187 13.00 6.09 1.32
N ILE A 188 13.65 6.53 2.41
CA ILE A 188 14.64 7.62 2.35
C ILE A 188 15.86 7.19 1.52
N SER A 189 16.35 5.97 1.74
CA SER A 189 17.54 5.44 1.05
C SER A 189 17.30 5.25 -0.46
N TRP A 190 16.07 4.92 -0.86
CA TRP A 190 15.66 4.82 -2.25
C TRP A 190 15.33 6.18 -2.90
N GLY A 191 15.45 7.28 -2.17
CA GLY A 191 15.17 8.62 -2.68
C GLY A 191 13.68 8.90 -2.93
N GLN A 192 12.77 8.12 -2.34
CA GLN A 192 11.33 8.35 -2.47
C GLN A 192 10.85 9.56 -1.65
N MET A 193 11.62 9.93 -0.62
CA MET A 193 11.38 11.08 0.23
C MET A 193 12.69 11.54 0.88
N THR A 194 12.67 12.71 1.50
CA THR A 194 13.80 13.22 2.29
C THR A 194 13.33 13.59 3.69
N LYS A 195 14.24 13.60 4.67
CA LYS A 195 13.92 14.06 6.03
C LYS A 195 13.53 15.54 6.08
N GLU A 196 14.01 16.32 5.12
CA GLU A 196 13.78 17.76 5.04
C GLU A 196 12.45 18.14 4.39
N ASP A 197 11.74 17.17 3.79
CA ASP A 197 10.46 17.42 3.16
C ASP A 197 9.39 17.78 4.21
N ASN A 198 8.93 19.04 4.13
CA ASN A 198 7.92 19.61 5.03
C ASN A 198 6.56 18.91 4.92
N ASP A 199 6.24 18.24 3.81
CA ASP A 199 4.99 17.49 3.69
C ASP A 199 4.91 16.33 4.70
N PHE A 200 6.06 15.87 5.21
CA PHE A 200 6.13 14.87 6.29
C PHE A 200 6.19 15.51 7.69
N HIS A 201 5.79 16.77 7.85
CA HIS A 201 5.59 17.41 9.14
C HIS A 201 4.10 17.40 9.51
N ILE A 202 3.66 16.33 10.17
CA ILE A 202 2.26 16.16 10.60
C ILE A 202 2.02 16.83 11.96
N GLY A 203 3.05 16.84 12.81
CA GLY A 203 3.05 17.57 14.07
C GLY A 203 4.40 17.47 14.77
N HIS A 204 4.55 18.16 15.90
CA HIS A 204 5.84 18.31 16.58
C HIS A 204 6.55 16.98 16.92
N ASN A 205 5.78 15.93 17.20
CA ASN A 205 6.31 14.59 17.52
C ASN A 205 6.04 13.57 16.40
N CYS A 206 5.57 14.02 15.24
CA CYS A 206 5.27 13.18 14.08
C CYS A 206 5.87 13.84 12.83
N THR A 207 7.18 13.65 12.64
CA THR A 207 7.92 14.26 11.53
C THR A 207 9.19 13.50 11.16
N LEU A 208 9.59 13.53 9.89
CA LEU A 208 10.86 12.94 9.47
C LEU A 208 12.10 13.77 9.83
N LYS A 209 11.95 15.08 10.08
CA LYS A 209 13.06 15.95 10.52
C LYS A 209 13.68 15.46 11.83
N ASN A 210 12.82 15.10 12.78
CA ASN A 210 13.21 14.50 14.06
C ASN A 210 12.98 12.99 14.03
N PHE A 211 13.73 12.30 13.16
CA PHE A 211 13.54 10.88 12.85
C PHE A 211 13.63 9.98 14.09
N GLY A 212 14.60 10.22 14.97
CA GLY A 212 14.83 9.49 16.21
C GLY A 212 13.71 9.68 17.22
N LYS A 213 13.12 10.87 17.29
CA LYS A 213 11.93 11.15 18.09
C LYS A 213 10.68 10.49 17.53
N THR A 214 10.57 10.47 16.20
CA THR A 214 9.45 9.83 15.53
C THR A 214 9.53 8.31 15.63
N PHE A 215 10.72 7.75 15.47
CA PHE A 215 11.04 6.31 15.47
C PHE A 215 12.12 5.98 16.52
N PRO A 216 11.78 6.04 17.83
CA PRO A 216 12.75 5.76 18.89
C PRO A 216 13.19 4.30 18.88
N ASN A 217 14.38 4.02 19.40
CA ASN A 217 14.77 2.65 19.74
C ASN A 217 14.09 2.26 21.05
N VAL A 218 13.20 1.27 20.99
CA VAL A 218 12.42 0.83 22.16
C VAL A 218 13.05 -0.42 22.76
N THR A 219 13.34 -0.37 24.06
CA THR A 219 13.77 -1.53 24.84
C THR A 219 12.71 -1.87 25.88
N CYS A 220 12.30 -3.15 25.92
CA CYS A 220 11.32 -3.66 26.87
C CYS A 220 12.00 -4.59 27.86
N ASN A 221 12.10 -4.16 29.12
CA ASN A 221 12.65 -4.99 30.21
C ASN A 221 11.51 -5.71 30.96
N ASN A 222 11.81 -6.42 32.05
CA ASN A 222 10.75 -7.11 32.79
C ASN A 222 9.76 -6.14 33.46
N ASN A 223 10.22 -4.96 33.89
CA ASN A 223 9.42 -4.06 34.73
C ASN A 223 9.26 -2.65 34.15
N ASN A 224 9.97 -2.32 33.06
CA ASN A 224 9.93 -0.99 32.46
C ASN A 224 10.24 -1.03 30.96
N MET A 225 10.03 0.12 30.33
CA MET A 225 10.37 0.41 28.94
C MET A 225 11.27 1.63 28.89
N SER A 226 12.22 1.64 27.95
CA SER A 226 12.98 2.84 27.61
C SER A 226 12.89 3.13 26.11
N GLU A 227 12.91 4.42 25.77
CA GLU A 227 12.97 4.93 24.41
C GLU A 227 14.24 5.76 24.25
N ILE A 228 15.04 5.44 23.24
CA ILE A 228 16.26 6.18 22.92
C ILE A 228 16.09 6.80 21.53
N GLU A 229 16.12 8.13 21.48
CA GLU A 229 16.06 8.88 20.23
C GLU A 229 17.43 8.83 19.54
N SER A 230 17.45 8.48 18.26
CA SER A 230 18.66 8.46 17.43
C SER A 230 18.31 8.90 16.03
N ASP A 231 18.75 10.10 15.65
CA ASP A 231 18.55 10.66 14.31
C ASP A 231 19.54 10.11 13.27
N GLU A 232 20.58 9.41 13.72
CA GLU A 232 21.51 8.73 12.84
C GLU A 232 20.78 7.68 12.00
N LEU A 233 20.72 7.92 10.70
CA LEU A 233 20.47 6.87 9.72
C LEU A 233 21.74 6.02 9.68
N LEU A 234 21.97 5.16 10.67
CA LEU A 234 23.03 4.15 10.60
C LEU A 234 22.75 3.23 9.41
N ILE A 235 23.22 3.59 8.23
CA ILE A 235 23.18 2.76 7.04
C ILE A 235 23.86 1.45 7.46
N PRO A 236 23.21 0.27 7.36
CA PRO A 236 23.94 -0.96 7.51
C PRO A 236 24.99 -0.94 6.40
N TYR A 237 26.26 -0.84 6.79
CA TYR A 237 27.38 -1.03 5.89
C TYR A 237 27.07 -2.27 5.04
N GLY A 238 27.03 -2.08 3.72
CA GLY A 238 26.88 -3.18 2.77
C GLY A 238 27.99 -4.22 2.99
N PRO A 239 27.78 -5.48 2.56
CA PRO A 239 28.79 -6.51 2.71
C PRO A 239 29.96 -6.19 1.78
N GLY A 240 31.01 -5.57 2.32
CA GLY A 240 32.14 -5.12 1.51
C GLY A 240 33.36 -4.77 2.34
N TYR A 241 34.20 -5.78 2.54
CA TYR A 241 35.65 -5.71 2.73
C TYR A 241 36.21 -4.98 3.96
N LEU A 242 36.73 -5.80 4.87
CA LEU A 242 37.83 -5.49 5.78
C LEU A 242 38.99 -4.78 5.05
N TYR A 243 39.39 -3.59 5.50
CA TYR A 243 40.79 -3.18 5.60
C TYR A 243 40.93 -2.06 6.65
N GLY A 244 41.89 -2.23 7.57
CA GLY A 244 42.29 -1.23 8.60
C GLY A 244 42.97 -0.01 7.98
N SER A 245 43.39 1.04 8.68
CA SER A 245 43.62 1.38 10.11
C SER A 245 43.50 2.91 10.21
N GLN A 246 43.21 3.56 11.34
CA GLN A 246 44.19 4.07 12.32
C GLN A 246 43.41 4.70 13.50
N GLN A 247 43.53 4.17 14.73
CA GLN A 247 44.46 4.58 15.80
C GLN A 247 44.04 5.84 16.59
N HIS A 248 43.66 5.64 17.86
CA HIS A 248 44.28 6.36 18.98
C HIS A 248 44.24 5.53 20.29
N MET A 249 45.44 5.08 20.67
CA MET A 249 46.04 4.70 21.97
C MET A 249 45.19 4.14 23.14
N SER A 250 45.57 2.92 23.54
CA SER A 250 45.40 2.29 24.86
C SER A 250 46.52 2.72 25.83
N PRO A 251 46.50 2.36 27.13
CA PRO A 251 47.22 1.13 27.50
C PRO A 251 46.61 0.31 28.66
N GLY A 252 46.78 -1.02 28.57
CA GLY A 252 47.19 -1.83 29.72
C GLY A 252 46.34 -3.04 30.09
N ILE A 253 46.68 -4.22 29.56
CA ILE A 253 47.46 -5.30 30.22
C ILE A 253 47.18 -6.61 29.47
N HIS A 254 48.27 -7.24 29.04
CA HIS A 254 48.32 -8.52 28.36
C HIS A 254 47.99 -9.68 29.29
N THR A 255 47.24 -10.66 28.81
CA THR A 255 47.56 -12.08 28.98
C THR A 255 47.02 -12.83 27.76
N GLU A 256 47.94 -13.26 26.89
CA GLU A 256 47.67 -14.26 25.87
C GLU A 256 47.36 -15.59 26.57
N ASP A 257 46.38 -16.35 26.10
CA ASP A 257 46.52 -17.80 26.07
C ASP A 257 45.61 -18.47 25.04
N SER A 258 46.30 -19.06 24.06
CA SER A 258 46.00 -20.31 23.35
C SER A 258 44.74 -20.41 22.46
N LEU A 259 45.05 -20.49 21.17
CA LEU A 259 44.29 -21.18 20.14
C LEU A 259 44.03 -22.64 20.55
N SER A 260 42.77 -23.08 20.52
CA SER A 260 42.44 -24.49 20.32
C SER A 260 41.26 -24.62 19.35
N SER A 261 41.60 -24.70 18.07
CA SER A 261 40.74 -25.29 17.05
C SER A 261 40.76 -26.81 17.20
N SER A 262 39.60 -27.43 17.46
CA SER A 262 39.41 -28.85 17.21
C SER A 262 38.26 -29.07 16.21
N PRO A 263 38.53 -29.65 15.03
CA PRO A 263 37.57 -29.89 13.98
C PRO A 263 36.98 -31.29 14.12
N THR A 264 35.78 -31.43 14.70
CA THR A 264 35.02 -32.69 14.56
C THR A 264 33.53 -32.49 14.80
N LYS A 265 32.78 -32.25 13.73
CA LYS A 265 31.42 -32.80 13.45
C LYS A 265 30.88 -32.18 12.16
N ILE A 266 31.59 -32.47 11.06
CA ILE A 266 31.01 -32.47 9.72
C ILE A 266 30.71 -33.93 9.42
N ALA A 267 29.45 -34.33 9.64
CA ALA A 267 28.77 -35.44 8.96
C ALA A 267 27.42 -35.70 9.66
N LEU A 268 26.37 -35.87 8.86
CA LEU A 268 24.96 -36.11 9.20
C LEU A 268 24.22 -34.87 9.72
N THR A 269 23.23 -34.28 9.04
CA THR A 269 22.20 -34.88 8.18
C THR A 269 21.78 -33.94 7.05
N SER A 270 22.15 -34.34 5.84
CA SER A 270 21.67 -33.85 4.55
C SER A 270 20.27 -34.38 4.22
N VAL A 271 19.23 -33.88 4.87
CA VAL A 271 17.83 -34.07 4.43
C VAL A 271 16.98 -32.78 4.55
N SER A 272 17.48 -31.69 5.15
CA SER A 272 16.67 -30.48 5.37
C SER A 272 16.71 -29.45 4.23
N THR A 273 17.53 -29.65 3.20
CA THR A 273 17.78 -28.63 2.16
C THR A 273 16.74 -28.61 1.03
N LEU A 274 15.86 -29.60 0.91
CA LEU A 274 14.80 -29.60 -0.11
C LEU A 274 13.45 -29.05 0.38
N LEU A 275 13.20 -29.03 1.69
CA LEU A 275 11.99 -28.41 2.26
C LEU A 275 12.16 -26.92 2.58
N GLY A 276 13.41 -26.46 2.77
CA GLY A 276 13.72 -25.05 2.99
C GLY A 276 13.60 -24.17 1.74
N ALA A 277 13.81 -24.74 0.55
CA ALA A 277 13.79 -24.00 -0.72
C ALA A 277 12.36 -23.76 -1.28
N CYS A 278 11.41 -24.66 -1.04
CA CYS A 278 10.04 -24.48 -1.53
C CYS A 278 9.24 -23.42 -0.74
N LEU A 279 9.52 -23.25 0.55
CA LEU A 279 8.81 -22.26 1.37
C LEU A 279 9.38 -20.84 1.23
N SER A 280 10.70 -20.72 1.06
CA SER A 280 11.35 -19.42 0.81
C SER A 280 11.08 -18.90 -0.61
N GLY A 281 10.93 -19.79 -1.60
CA GLY A 281 10.49 -19.44 -2.95
C GLY A 281 9.07 -18.86 -3.00
N LEU A 282 8.10 -19.46 -2.30
CA LEU A 282 6.71 -18.98 -2.26
C LEU A 282 6.53 -17.65 -1.50
N TYR A 283 7.33 -17.43 -0.45
CA TYR A 283 7.30 -16.17 0.31
C TYR A 283 7.89 -15.00 -0.49
N LEU A 284 9.03 -15.21 -1.17
CA LEU A 284 9.63 -14.19 -2.03
C LEU A 284 8.84 -13.96 -3.32
N TYR A 285 8.19 -15.00 -3.89
CA TYR A 285 7.32 -14.87 -5.07
C TYR A 285 6.07 -14.04 -4.79
N ARG A 286 5.50 -14.12 -3.58
CA ARG A 286 4.30 -13.35 -3.19
C ARG A 286 4.61 -11.89 -2.80
N HIS A 287 5.85 -11.59 -2.43
CA HIS A 287 6.23 -10.28 -1.87
C HIS A 287 7.35 -9.53 -2.62
N SER A 288 7.89 -10.07 -3.72
CA SER A 288 8.81 -9.36 -4.61
C SER A 288 8.12 -8.96 -5.92
N PHE A 289 8.37 -7.73 -6.35
CA PHE A 289 7.83 -7.01 -7.51
C PHE A 289 8.05 -7.70 -8.90
N VAL A 290 8.52 -8.94 -8.96
CA VAL A 290 8.81 -9.71 -10.18
C VAL A 290 7.69 -10.72 -10.54
N GLY A 291 6.80 -11.07 -9.59
CA GLY A 291 5.70 -12.02 -9.82
C GLY A 291 4.63 -11.56 -10.83
N SER A 292 4.47 -10.26 -11.05
CA SER A 292 3.49 -9.72 -12.02
C SER A 292 4.00 -9.66 -13.47
N MET A 293 5.32 -9.75 -13.70
CA MET A 293 5.91 -9.58 -15.03
C MET A 293 6.02 -10.89 -15.82
N LEU A 294 6.27 -12.03 -15.15
CA LEU A 294 6.41 -13.34 -15.82
C LEU A 294 5.08 -13.98 -16.22
N ARG A 295 3.94 -13.56 -15.65
CA ARG A 295 2.60 -14.01 -16.11
C ARG A 295 2.27 -13.47 -17.51
N ASN A 296 2.94 -12.42 -17.97
CA ASN A 296 2.77 -11.86 -19.31
C ASN A 296 3.62 -12.54 -20.40
N PHE A 297 4.50 -13.50 -20.06
CA PHE A 297 5.27 -14.25 -21.06
C PHE A 297 4.73 -15.65 -21.36
N GLN A 298 3.92 -16.24 -20.48
CA GLN A 298 3.34 -17.59 -20.71
C GLN A 298 2.00 -17.58 -21.46
N ASN A 299 1.32 -16.43 -21.61
CA ASN A 299 0.10 -16.32 -22.43
C ASN A 299 0.36 -16.09 -23.93
N LYS A 300 1.54 -16.43 -24.44
CA LYS A 300 1.84 -16.31 -25.87
C LYS A 300 2.16 -17.60 -26.60
N ASN A 301 2.13 -18.77 -25.95
CA ASN A 301 2.29 -20.04 -26.64
C ASN A 301 1.43 -21.12 -25.96
N HIS A 302 0.21 -21.33 -26.44
CA HIS A 302 -0.30 -22.69 -26.62
C HIS A 302 -1.42 -22.71 -27.66
N ILE A 303 -1.14 -23.46 -28.72
CA ILE A 303 -2.00 -23.86 -29.82
C ILE A 303 -3.12 -24.75 -29.26
N SER A 304 -4.33 -24.56 -29.77
CA SER A 304 -5.56 -25.30 -29.47
C SER A 304 -5.50 -26.75 -29.99
N PRO A 305 -6.00 -27.73 -29.23
CA PRO A 305 -6.57 -28.95 -29.79
C PRO A 305 -8.08 -29.04 -29.46
N GLU A 306 -8.88 -28.91 -30.51
CA GLU A 306 -9.85 -29.92 -30.93
C GLU A 306 -10.94 -30.36 -29.93
N ASP A 307 -12.12 -29.74 -30.05
CA ASP A 307 -13.40 -30.37 -29.68
C ASP A 307 -14.12 -30.82 -30.96
N THR A 308 -14.17 -32.14 -31.13
CA THR A 308 -14.91 -32.91 -32.13
C THR A 308 -16.38 -33.14 -31.74
N TYR A 309 -17.30 -32.85 -32.69
CA TYR A 309 -18.56 -33.55 -33.08
C TYR A 309 -19.59 -33.93 -31.99
N ASP A 310 -20.93 -33.85 -32.15
CA ASP A 310 -21.79 -33.77 -33.33
C ASP A 310 -23.26 -33.48 -32.93
N ASP A 311 -24.10 -33.31 -33.97
CA ASP A 311 -25.57 -33.40 -34.07
C ASP A 311 -26.40 -32.09 -33.92
N VAL A 312 -26.73 -31.34 -35.00
CA VAL A 312 -27.58 -31.59 -36.19
C VAL A 312 -29.09 -31.43 -35.90
N ASN A 313 -29.67 -30.30 -36.36
CA ASN A 313 -30.77 -30.27 -37.37
C ASN A 313 -31.40 -28.88 -37.54
N GLY A 314 -31.67 -28.52 -38.80
CA GLY A 314 -32.75 -27.59 -39.18
C GLY A 314 -32.33 -26.37 -40.02
N MET A 315 -31.86 -26.52 -41.27
CA MET A 315 -32.62 -26.43 -42.54
C MET A 315 -32.60 -25.03 -43.22
N PHE A 316 -31.87 -24.94 -44.36
CA PHE A 316 -32.06 -24.23 -45.65
C PHE A 316 -32.82 -22.87 -45.69
N SER A 317 -32.39 -21.82 -46.42
CA SER A 317 -32.10 -21.81 -47.87
C SER A 317 -31.31 -20.57 -48.39
N GLU A 318 -30.47 -20.86 -49.40
CA GLU A 318 -30.03 -20.09 -50.59
C GLU A 318 -31.01 -18.98 -51.09
N SER A 319 -30.71 -17.91 -51.86
CA SER A 319 -29.57 -17.40 -52.65
C SER A 319 -29.95 -15.98 -53.21
N PRO A 320 -29.09 -15.28 -54.00
CA PRO A 320 -29.03 -13.81 -54.11
C PRO A 320 -29.59 -13.22 -55.43
N THR A 321 -29.71 -11.88 -55.51
CA THR A 321 -29.84 -11.16 -56.79
C THR A 321 -29.01 -9.87 -56.83
N HIS A 322 -28.11 -9.84 -57.81
CA HIS A 322 -27.33 -8.71 -58.32
C HIS A 322 -28.15 -7.75 -59.21
N TYR A 323 -27.80 -6.45 -59.25
CA TYR A 323 -27.15 -5.74 -60.38
C TYR A 323 -27.49 -4.23 -60.54
N LEU A 324 -26.41 -3.42 -60.71
CA LEU A 324 -26.17 -2.27 -61.64
C LEU A 324 -27.02 -0.98 -61.48
N ASN A 325 -26.57 0.28 -61.65
CA ASN A 325 -25.33 1.00 -62.06
C ASN A 325 -25.58 2.50 -61.68
N THR A 326 -24.74 3.24 -60.94
CA THR A 326 -23.69 4.24 -61.35
C THR A 326 -24.07 5.29 -62.42
N PRO A 327 -23.32 6.42 -62.59
CA PRO A 327 -22.80 7.44 -61.63
C PRO A 327 -22.79 8.89 -62.22
N GLU A 328 -22.59 9.95 -61.42
CA GLU A 328 -22.04 11.27 -61.84
C GLU A 328 -21.90 12.16 -60.58
N GLY A 329 -20.75 12.70 -60.16
CA GLY A 329 -19.42 12.64 -60.74
C GLY A 329 -18.31 13.06 -59.75
N ASN A 330 -17.09 12.82 -60.23
CA ASN A 330 -15.79 13.43 -59.94
C ASN A 330 -15.29 13.58 -58.49
N ASP A 331 -14.07 13.21 -58.11
CA ASP A 331 -13.03 12.38 -58.73
C ASP A 331 -11.91 12.18 -57.67
N ARG A 332 -11.57 10.90 -57.42
CA ARG A 332 -10.22 10.27 -57.27
C ARG A 332 -9.26 10.78 -56.17
N PHE A 333 -8.64 9.94 -55.32
CA PHE A 333 -8.00 8.64 -55.57
C PHE A 333 -8.07 7.66 -54.36
N TYR A 334 -8.10 6.36 -54.64
CA TYR A 334 -8.11 5.20 -53.72
C TYR A 334 -6.85 4.32 -53.90
N ILE A 335 -6.69 3.33 -53.00
CA ILE A 335 -5.91 2.05 -53.06
C ILE A 335 -4.41 2.20 -52.67
N ALA A 336 -3.74 1.35 -51.86
CA ALA A 336 -3.83 -0.11 -51.68
C ALA A 336 -3.35 -0.62 -50.31
N TYR A 337 -3.91 -1.75 -49.87
CA TYR A 337 -3.23 -2.74 -49.01
C TYR A 337 -2.34 -3.63 -49.88
N ASP A 338 -1.18 -4.00 -49.35
CA ASP A 338 -0.30 -5.00 -49.94
C ASP A 338 -0.30 -6.27 -49.06
N PRO A 339 -0.70 -7.44 -49.59
CA PRO A 339 -0.41 -8.74 -48.98
C PRO A 339 0.73 -9.41 -49.74
N ILE A 340 1.83 -9.78 -49.07
CA ILE A 340 2.71 -10.87 -49.54
C ILE A 340 3.33 -11.61 -48.35
N HIS A 341 3.16 -12.94 -48.41
CA HIS A 341 3.74 -14.01 -47.62
C HIS A 341 5.23 -14.26 -47.93
N ASN A 342 5.95 -14.85 -46.97
CA ASN A 342 6.61 -16.14 -47.15
C ASN A 342 6.74 -16.87 -45.82
#